data_AF-A0A2H0MKP3-F1
#
_entry.id   AF-A0A2H0MKP3-F1
#
_cell.length_a   1.000
_cell.length_b   1.000
_cell.length_c   1.000
_cell.angle_alpha   90.00
_cell.angle_beta   90.00
_cell.angle_gamma   90.00
#
_symmetry.space_group_name_H-M   'P 1'
#
loop_
_entity.id
_entity.type
_entity.pdbx_description
1 polymer ?
#
loop_
_entity_poly.entity_id
_entity_poly.type
_entity_poly.pdbx_seq_one_letter_code
_entity_poly.pdbx_strand_id
1 'polypeptide(L)'
;MSHSHGSERDFEKLSKAITEAVMTSEKVKKIVAEIQKKEKICPQSFMVLVLKMQVLTEGLETSGCEEEELIEKKPVKKRSRKKPSEAAQYIDGRKLSKKEIDFQEFASREFDADEWLKKNGLIF
;
A
#
# COMPACT_ATOMS: atom_id res chain seq x y z
N MET A 1 -15.65 -13.94 -11.75
CA MET A 1 -14.68 -13.26 -10.86
C MET A 1 -14.57 -11.83 -11.38
N SER A 2 -15.04 -10.81 -10.64
CA SER A 2 -15.09 -9.41 -11.11
C SER A 2 -15.11 -8.41 -9.94
N HIS A 3 -14.17 -8.52 -9.00
CA HIS A 3 -14.13 -7.60 -7.85
C HIS A 3 -12.79 -6.86 -7.61
N SER A 4 -11.70 -7.13 -8.35
CA SER A 4 -10.44 -6.36 -8.17
C SER A 4 -10.40 -5.05 -8.98
N HIS A 5 -11.03 -4.99 -10.16
CA HIS A 5 -11.13 -3.76 -10.95
C HIS A 5 -11.91 -2.62 -10.28
N GLY A 6 -12.60 -2.86 -9.15
CA GLY A 6 -13.28 -1.81 -8.40
C GLY A 6 -12.30 -0.96 -7.59
N SER A 7 -11.48 -1.62 -6.77
CA SER A 7 -10.55 -0.97 -5.85
C SER A 7 -9.41 -0.25 -6.59
N GLU A 8 -8.86 -0.84 -7.66
CA GLU A 8 -7.85 -0.18 -8.50
C GLU A 8 -8.35 1.16 -9.04
N ARG A 9 -9.57 1.18 -9.57
CA ARG A 9 -10.20 2.41 -10.06
C ARG A 9 -10.48 3.41 -8.95
N ASP A 10 -10.67 2.96 -7.71
CA ASP A 10 -10.92 3.85 -6.59
C ASP A 10 -9.63 4.49 -6.06
N PHE A 11 -8.50 3.75 -6.06
CA PHE A 11 -7.18 4.32 -5.77
C PHE A 11 -6.71 5.27 -6.88
N GLU A 12 -6.94 4.92 -8.15
CA GLU A 12 -6.64 5.81 -9.28
C GLU A 12 -7.43 7.12 -9.20
N LYS A 13 -8.73 7.03 -8.90
CA LYS A 13 -9.57 8.21 -8.66
C LYS A 13 -9.06 9.05 -7.49
N LEU A 14 -8.67 8.40 -6.39
CA LEU A 14 -8.13 9.10 -5.22
C LEU A 14 -6.83 9.83 -5.56
N SER A 15 -5.89 9.16 -6.23
CA SER A 15 -4.63 9.75 -6.68
C SER A 15 -4.85 10.95 -7.60
N LYS A 16 -5.77 10.82 -8.57
CA LYS A 16 -6.15 11.90 -9.47
C LYS A 16 -6.77 13.08 -8.71
N ALA A 17 -7.70 12.81 -7.78
CA ALA A 17 -8.35 13.84 -6.98
C ALA A 17 -7.37 14.59 -6.07
N ILE A 18 -6.41 13.89 -5.45
CA ILE A 18 -5.34 14.51 -4.65
C ILE A 18 -4.47 15.39 -5.54
N THR A 19 -4.01 14.86 -6.67
CA THR A 19 -3.15 15.61 -7.60
C THR A 19 -3.85 16.86 -8.12
N GLU A 20 -5.11 16.75 -8.52
CA GLU A 20 -5.92 17.86 -8.99
C GLU A 20 -6.15 18.90 -7.88
N ALA A 21 -6.47 18.49 -6.66
CA ALA A 21 -6.61 19.39 -5.51
C ALA A 21 -5.31 20.16 -5.19
N VAL A 22 -4.17 19.49 -5.28
CA VAL A 22 -2.85 20.10 -5.04
C VAL A 22 -2.50 21.08 -6.15
N MET A 23 -2.71 20.71 -7.42
CA MET A 23 -2.39 21.55 -8.58
C MET A 23 -3.34 22.74 -8.75
N THR A 24 -4.59 22.63 -8.31
CA THR A 24 -5.58 23.71 -8.40
C THR A 24 -5.53 24.68 -7.22
N SER A 25 -4.95 24.28 -6.08
CA SER A 25 -4.86 25.12 -4.89
C SER A 25 -3.97 26.34 -5.11
N GLU A 26 -4.57 27.54 -5.09
CA GLU A 26 -3.86 28.82 -5.19
C GLU A 26 -2.82 29.02 -4.08
N LYS A 27 -3.09 28.49 -2.88
CA LYS A 27 -2.12 28.50 -1.77
C LYS A 27 -0.88 27.68 -2.12
N VAL A 28 -1.06 26.48 -2.68
CA VAL A 28 0.04 25.61 -3.09
C VAL A 28 0.81 26.24 -4.25
N LYS A 29 0.12 26.74 -5.28
CA LYS A 29 0.74 27.42 -6.43
C LYS A 29 1.60 28.60 -5.99
N LYS A 30 1.12 29.44 -5.08
CA LYS A 30 1.87 30.60 -4.56
C LYS A 30 3.14 30.17 -3.84
N ILE A 31 3.06 29.14 -3.00
CA ILE A 31 4.23 28.60 -2.28
C ILE A 31 5.24 28.01 -3.28
N VAL A 32 4.78 27.26 -4.29
CA VAL A 32 5.64 26.71 -5.34
C VAL A 32 6.32 27.83 -6.14
N ALA A 33 5.59 28.89 -6.51
CA ALA A 33 6.15 30.04 -7.21
C ALA A 33 7.18 30.80 -6.37
N GLU A 34 6.95 30.95 -5.06
CA GLU A 34 7.92 31.54 -4.14
C GLU A 34 9.17 30.68 -3.96
N ILE A 35 9.03 29.35 -3.96
CA ILE A 35 10.14 28.41 -3.96
C ILE A 35 10.92 28.51 -5.27
N GLN A 36 10.26 28.51 -6.43
CA GLN A 36 10.90 28.65 -7.74
C GLN A 36 11.66 29.98 -7.87
N LYS A 37 11.11 31.07 -7.34
CA LYS A 37 11.75 32.40 -7.35
C LYS A 37 12.99 32.47 -6.45
N LYS A 38 13.04 31.63 -5.41
CA LYS A 38 14.20 31.47 -4.55
C LYS A 38 15.05 30.35 -5.17
N GLU A 39 16.01 30.68 -6.05
CA GLU A 39 17.00 29.75 -6.64
C GLU A 39 17.83 28.93 -5.62
N LYS A 40 17.52 29.03 -4.32
CA LYS A 40 17.98 28.11 -3.29
C LYS A 40 17.09 26.86 -3.31
N ILE A 41 17.41 25.94 -4.21
CA ILE A 41 16.99 24.54 -4.07
C ILE A 41 17.55 24.07 -2.72
N CYS A 42 16.70 23.94 -1.71
CA CYS A 42 17.08 23.32 -0.45
C CYS A 42 17.23 21.82 -0.71
N PRO A 43 18.46 21.27 -0.72
CA PRO A 43 18.67 19.87 -1.13
C PRO A 43 17.91 18.89 -0.23
N GLN A 44 17.75 19.25 1.05
CA GLN A 44 16.96 18.47 2.02
C GLN A 44 15.47 18.43 1.64
N SER A 45 14.87 19.57 1.31
CA SER A 45 13.45 19.62 0.92
C SER A 45 13.21 18.92 -0.42
N PHE A 46 14.16 19.04 -1.36
CA PHE A 46 14.09 18.35 -2.64
C PHE A 46 14.22 16.83 -2.47
N MET A 47 15.14 16.36 -1.62
CA MET A 47 15.26 14.96 -1.26
C MET A 47 13.98 14.41 -0.61
N VAL A 48 13.34 15.17 0.29
CA VAL A 48 12.04 14.76 0.88
C VAL A 48 10.94 14.66 -0.17
N LEU A 49 10.93 15.56 -1.17
CA LEU A 49 9.97 15.48 -2.27
C LEU A 49 10.22 14.26 -3.16
N VAL A 50 11.49 13.98 -3.49
CA VAL A 50 11.88 12.79 -4.26
C VAL A 50 11.53 11.52 -3.51
N LEU A 51 11.83 11.42 -2.21
CA LEU A 51 11.47 10.28 -1.37
C LEU A 51 9.95 10.08 -1.31
N LYS A 52 9.17 11.16 -1.19
CA LYS A 52 7.70 11.08 -1.22
C LYS A 52 7.17 10.63 -2.57
N MET A 53 7.78 11.08 -3.67
CA MET A 53 7.43 10.59 -5.01
C MET A 53 7.82 9.13 -5.21
N GLN A 54 9.00 8.70 -4.74
CA GLN A 54 9.41 7.29 -4.76
C GLN A 54 8.45 6.42 -3.97
N VAL A 55 8.06 6.80 -2.75
CA VAL A 55 7.07 6.04 -1.96
C VAL A 55 5.71 5.95 -2.69
N LEU A 56 5.28 7.02 -3.38
CA LEU A 56 4.06 7.00 -4.20
C LEU A 56 4.21 6.13 -5.45
N THR A 57 5.38 6.11 -6.08
CA THR A 57 5.69 5.29 -7.26
C THR A 57 5.89 3.81 -6.90
N GLU A 58 6.53 3.49 -5.78
CA GLU A 58 6.69 2.12 -5.27
C GLU A 58 5.34 1.51 -4.90
N GLY A 59 4.41 2.32 -4.37
CA GLY A 59 3.02 1.93 -4.16
C GLY A 59 2.25 1.65 -5.46
N LEU A 60 2.71 2.20 -6.60
CA LEU A 60 2.18 1.91 -7.94
C LEU A 60 2.83 0.66 -8.54
N GLU A 61 4.15 0.50 -8.41
CA GLU A 61 4.90 -0.64 -8.97
C GLU A 61 4.61 -1.97 -8.25
N THR A 62 4.28 -1.94 -6.96
CA THR A 62 3.81 -3.14 -6.23
C THR A 62 2.45 -3.67 -6.72
N SER A 63 1.74 -2.93 -7.58
CA SER A 63 0.49 -3.39 -8.21
C SER A 63 0.67 -3.76 -9.70
N GLY A 64 1.89 -3.70 -10.25
CA GLY A 64 2.19 -3.93 -11.66
C GLY A 64 2.80 -5.30 -11.99
N CYS A 65 3.04 -6.16 -11.00
CA CYS A 65 3.64 -7.48 -11.17
C CYS A 65 2.66 -8.62 -10.85
N GLU A 66 1.53 -8.68 -11.55
CA GLU A 66 0.86 -9.96 -11.79
C GLU A 66 0.72 -10.10 -13.31
N GLU A 67 1.49 -11.04 -13.86
CA GLU A 67 1.57 -11.39 -15.27
C GLU A 67 0.18 -11.54 -15.92
N GLU A 68 0.09 -11.00 -17.13
CA GLU A 68 -0.97 -11.29 -18.09
C GLU A 68 -1.01 -12.79 -18.40
N GLU A 69 -1.76 -13.59 -17.64
CA GLU A 69 -2.26 -14.88 -18.12
C GLU A 69 -3.66 -14.73 -18.71
N LEU A 70 -3.66 -14.65 -20.04
CA LEU A 70 -4.76 -14.88 -20.97
C LEU A 70 -5.62 -16.11 -20.59
N ILE A 71 -6.80 -15.94 -19.98
CA ILE A 71 -7.88 -16.95 -20.05
C ILE A 71 -9.26 -16.31 -20.24
N GLU A 72 -9.98 -16.84 -21.23
CA GLU A 72 -11.22 -16.39 -21.84
C GLU A 72 -12.42 -16.14 -20.91
N LYS A 73 -13.26 -15.21 -21.38
CA LYS A 73 -14.59 -14.86 -20.87
C LYS A 73 -15.57 -16.04 -20.86
N LYS A 74 -16.27 -16.28 -19.74
CA LYS A 74 -17.67 -16.76 -19.73
C LYS A 74 -18.50 -16.10 -18.62
N PRO A 75 -19.81 -15.83 -18.83
CA PRO A 75 -20.61 -15.03 -17.90
C PRO A 75 -21.45 -15.86 -16.92
N VAL A 76 -22.06 -15.14 -15.97
CA VAL A 76 -23.27 -15.43 -15.17
C VAL A 76 -23.12 -16.14 -13.81
N LYS A 77 -23.51 -15.45 -12.71
CA LYS A 77 -24.75 -15.66 -11.92
C LYS A 77 -24.65 -15.04 -10.51
N LYS A 78 -25.66 -14.22 -10.17
CA LYS A 78 -25.94 -13.68 -8.83
C LYS A 78 -26.12 -14.82 -7.82
N ARG A 79 -25.55 -14.74 -6.60
CA ARG A 79 -26.21 -15.14 -5.33
C ARG A 79 -25.37 -14.92 -4.05
N SER A 80 -26.14 -14.51 -3.02
CA SER A 80 -25.97 -14.61 -1.55
C SER A 80 -24.79 -13.91 -0.87
N ARG A 81 -25.15 -12.98 0.03
CA ARG A 81 -24.34 -12.46 1.15
C ARG A 81 -23.61 -13.61 1.84
N LYS A 82 -22.28 -13.67 1.72
CA LYS A 82 -21.42 -14.49 2.57
C LYS A 82 -20.99 -13.64 3.77
N LYS A 83 -20.96 -14.27 4.95
CA LYS A 83 -20.28 -13.77 6.16
C LYS A 83 -18.88 -13.26 5.80
N PRO A 84 -18.30 -12.30 6.54
CA PRO A 84 -16.95 -11.83 6.27
C PRO A 84 -16.02 -13.04 6.37
N SER A 85 -15.60 -13.57 5.22
CA SER A 85 -14.51 -14.54 5.19
C SER A 85 -13.28 -13.77 5.63
N GLU A 86 -12.62 -14.22 6.70
CA GLU A 86 -11.28 -13.76 7.02
C GLU A 86 -10.46 -13.70 5.73
N ALA A 87 -9.91 -12.52 5.45
CA ALA A 87 -9.11 -12.32 4.25
C ALA A 87 -8.00 -13.38 4.24
N ALA A 88 -7.78 -14.00 3.08
CA ALA A 88 -6.71 -14.97 2.94
C ALA A 88 -5.38 -14.28 3.28
N GLN A 89 -4.65 -14.82 4.26
CA GLN A 89 -3.35 -14.34 4.66
C GLN A 89 -2.28 -14.98 3.78
N TYR A 90 -1.27 -14.19 3.39
CA TYR A 90 -0.16 -14.62 2.55
C TYR A 90 1.16 -14.21 3.20
N ILE A 91 2.14 -15.12 3.20
CA ILE A 91 3.53 -14.87 3.57
C ILE A 91 4.39 -15.37 2.39
N ASP A 92 5.34 -14.55 1.94
CA ASP A 92 6.22 -14.85 0.80
C ASP A 92 5.47 -15.28 -0.47
N GLY A 93 4.30 -14.68 -0.72
CA GLY A 93 3.43 -15.00 -1.85
C GLY A 93 2.66 -16.34 -1.73
N ARG A 94 2.84 -17.09 -0.64
CA ARG A 94 2.13 -18.34 -0.39
C ARG A 94 0.94 -18.12 0.54
N LYS A 95 -0.19 -18.73 0.19
CA LYS A 95 -1.40 -18.69 1.01
C LYS A 95 -1.21 -19.53 2.28
N LEU A 96 -1.46 -18.92 3.43
CA LEU A 96 -1.39 -19.63 4.71
C LEU A 96 -2.55 -20.62 4.85
N SER A 97 -2.23 -21.80 5.37
CA SER A 97 -3.19 -22.77 5.85
C SER A 97 -3.81 -22.30 7.16
N LYS A 98 -5.00 -22.83 7.48
CA LYS A 98 -5.68 -22.48 8.73
C LYS A 98 -4.84 -22.78 9.97
N LYS A 99 -4.07 -23.88 9.95
CA LYS A 99 -3.20 -24.27 11.07
C LYS A 99 -2.06 -23.28 11.28
N GLU A 100 -1.51 -22.73 10.20
CA GLU A 100 -0.44 -21.72 10.29
C GLU A 100 -0.98 -20.40 10.85
N ILE A 101 -2.19 -20.00 10.45
CA ILE A 101 -2.86 -18.81 11.00
C ILE A 101 -3.11 -19.00 12.51
N ASP A 102 -3.69 -20.14 12.90
CA ASP A 102 -3.95 -20.45 14.31
C ASP A 102 -2.64 -20.49 15.13
N PHE A 103 -1.56 -21.04 14.57
CA PHE A 103 -0.25 -21.07 15.20
C PHE A 103 0.37 -19.67 15.34
N GLN A 104 0.27 -18.84 14.31
CA GLN A 104 0.75 -17.46 14.35
C GLN A 104 0.03 -16.66 15.43
N GLU A 105 -1.29 -16.81 15.55
CA GLU A 105 -2.06 -16.14 16.59
C GLU A 105 -1.63 -16.62 17.99
N PHE A 106 -1.44 -17.93 18.17
CA PHE A 106 -0.90 -18.48 19.41
C PHE A 106 0.49 -17.93 19.75
N ALA A 107 1.42 -17.98 18.80
CA ALA A 107 2.78 -17.50 18.99
C ALA A 107 2.81 -15.99 19.29
N SER A 108 1.96 -15.21 18.63
CA SER A 108 1.87 -13.76 18.87
C SER A 108 1.39 -13.40 20.28
N ARG A 109 0.57 -14.26 20.91
CA ARG A 109 0.10 -14.06 22.29
C ARG A 109 1.16 -14.42 23.33
N GLU A 110 1.94 -15.46 23.08
CA GLU A 110 2.96 -15.96 24.00
C GLU A 110 4.34 -15.29 23.80
N PHE A 111 4.51 -14.51 22.74
CA PHE A 111 5.79 -13.89 22.42
C PHE A 111 6.08 -12.65 23.29
N ASP A 112 7.07 -12.76 24.17
CA ASP A 112 7.64 -11.62 24.89
C ASP A 112 8.74 -10.96 24.04
N ALA A 113 8.41 -9.79 23.48
CA ALA A 113 9.33 -9.02 22.66
C ALA A 113 10.52 -8.49 23.47
N ASP A 114 10.33 -8.10 24.72
CA ASP A 114 11.39 -7.52 25.55
C ASP A 114 12.40 -8.59 25.97
N GLU A 115 11.91 -9.76 26.38
CA GLU A 115 12.79 -10.90 26.70
C GLU A 115 13.57 -11.36 25.45
N TRP A 116 12.89 -11.45 24.30
CA TRP A 116 13.53 -11.82 23.04
C TRP A 116 14.60 -10.80 22.63
N LEU A 117 14.32 -9.50 22.72
CA LEU A 117 15.27 -8.44 22.40
C LEU A 117 16.48 -8.45 23.35
N LYS A 118 16.27 -8.65 24.66
CA LYS A 118 17.35 -8.78 25.66
C LYS A 118 18.25 -9.97 25.36
N LYS A 119 17.64 -11.14 25.08
CA LYS A 119 18.38 -12.36 24.73
C LYS A 119 19.26 -12.19 23.50
N ASN A 120 18.81 -11.38 22.54
CA ASN A 120 19.56 -11.09 21.32
C ASN A 120 20.49 -9.86 21.44
N GLY A 121 20.62 -9.25 22.63
CA GLY A 121 21.49 -8.11 22.86
C GLY A 121 21.10 -6.84 22.11
N LEU A 122 19.83 -6.74 21.68
CA LEU A 122 19.30 -5.58 20.96
C LEU A 122 18.84 -4.48 21.93
N ILE A 123 18.49 -4.87 23.16
CA ILE A 123 18.24 -3.98 24.29
C ILE A 123 18.97 -4.54 25.53
N PHE A 124 19.37 -3.67 26.45
CA PHE A 124 20.17 -3.99 27.64
C PHE A 124 19.31 -4.03 28.92
#